data_AF-A0A412RR70-F1
#
_entry.id   AF-A0A412RR70-F1
#
_cell.length_a   1.000
_cell.length_b   1.000
_cell.length_c   1.000
_cell.angle_alpha   90.00
_cell.angle_beta   90.00
_cell.angle_gamma   90.00
#
_symmetry.space_group_name_H-M   'P 1'
#
loop_
_entity.id
_entity.type
_entity.pdbx_description
1 polymer ?
#
loop_
_entity_poly.entity_id
_entity_poly.type
_entity_poly.pdbx_seq_one_letter_code
_entity_poly.pdbx_strand_id
1 'polypeptide(L)'
;MAIQMRRGAYAEFDPLKMKAGEWAVSTDSDTKKQQIWMCFAPGIVKRMGTVEDFDTEIQRLIQSYLDGMAQSVSQAQKSAELATSKAQESSTSASNAKTSETNAKTSETNASNSATKARNSETNAKASETKAKASETSASTSASNAKASETDSKTSETNAKKSETNASTSAANAKNSETNAKASATSASTFASNAKTSETKAKASETNAKTSETNSAKSESEAQKYAEQVKEISESFSGALRPLGTINFADLPSTADANSGDMYNITDQFTTTTDFKEGAGNIIPAGSNVYLTIDRYWDVLAGTPVTGVKGAKEVYYRRGNVNITPANIGAVAEGGNISDTTVIFADTTTRANLVSGEKVSVGFGKIKKWFADLKSFAFKNLVNNLTTSTTGSALDASQGKILNDKYDELNQRLDSLSNKQDWKKIGEFGDVNEHVISNIKNYQELRVNFMLYYSGDSYITRDYVFPVSESKNLEFLFLDGNYYDSNNYTSWCIVYNTARNSIQNRSSWLRSVILGKDTTCQCVYRVYGR
;
A
#
# COMPACT_ATOMS: atom_id res chain seq x y z
N MET A 1 78.95 142.54 -16.81
CA MET A 1 79.96 141.57 -17.28
C MET A 1 79.82 141.44 -18.79
N ALA A 2 80.82 141.85 -19.58
CA ALA A 2 80.84 141.61 -21.03
C ALA A 2 81.74 140.39 -21.31
N ILE A 3 81.24 139.43 -22.08
CA ILE A 3 82.01 138.26 -22.55
C ILE A 3 82.89 138.70 -23.72
N GLN A 4 84.17 138.31 -23.73
CA GLN A 4 85.13 138.63 -24.80
C GLN A 4 85.45 137.36 -25.63
N MET A 5 85.78 137.50 -26.92
CA MET A 5 86.20 136.37 -27.78
C MET A 5 87.53 136.66 -28.47
N ARG A 6 88.31 135.59 -28.75
CA ARG A 6 89.60 135.63 -29.44
C ARG A 6 89.55 134.81 -30.73
N ARG A 7 90.34 135.21 -31.72
CA ARG A 7 90.55 134.46 -32.97
C ARG A 7 91.97 134.71 -33.47
N GLY A 8 92.54 133.73 -34.15
CA GLY A 8 93.90 133.79 -34.70
C GLY A 8 94.34 132.45 -35.28
N ALA A 9 95.57 132.35 -35.76
CA ALA A 9 96.12 131.07 -36.20
C ALA A 9 96.25 130.09 -35.01
N TYR A 10 96.09 128.78 -35.24
CA TYR A 10 96.16 127.80 -34.15
C TYR A 10 97.48 127.88 -33.35
N ALA A 11 98.59 128.16 -34.03
CA ALA A 11 99.91 128.24 -33.39
C ALA A 11 100.07 129.45 -32.44
N GLU A 12 99.30 130.51 -32.64
CA GLU A 12 99.36 131.74 -31.82
C GLU A 12 98.43 131.67 -30.60
N PHE A 13 97.68 130.57 -30.48
CA PHE A 13 96.71 130.41 -29.42
C PHE A 13 97.37 130.11 -28.07
N ASP A 14 97.27 131.07 -27.13
CA ASP A 14 97.78 130.95 -25.76
C ASP A 14 96.59 130.83 -24.76
N PRO A 15 96.33 129.62 -24.22
CA PRO A 15 95.20 129.39 -23.32
C PRO A 15 95.38 130.00 -21.92
N LEU A 16 96.61 130.27 -21.46
CA LEU A 16 96.87 130.84 -20.13
C LEU A 16 96.49 132.33 -20.04
N LYS A 17 96.47 133.00 -21.19
CA LYS A 17 96.05 134.40 -21.29
C LYS A 17 94.55 134.57 -21.43
N MET A 18 93.80 133.47 -21.58
CA MET A 18 92.35 133.55 -21.72
C MET A 18 91.70 133.86 -20.38
N LYS A 19 90.69 134.73 -20.43
CA LYS A 19 89.86 135.02 -19.28
C LYS A 19 88.70 134.02 -19.22
N ALA A 20 88.16 133.83 -18.02
CA ALA A 20 86.97 133.03 -17.80
C ALA A 20 85.83 133.47 -18.73
N GLY A 21 85.20 132.53 -19.43
CA GLY A 21 84.11 132.77 -20.37
C GLY A 21 84.55 133.18 -21.77
N GLU A 22 85.85 133.30 -22.07
CA GLU A 22 86.32 133.60 -23.42
C GLU A 22 86.29 132.38 -24.34
N TRP A 23 85.99 132.60 -25.62
CA TRP A 23 86.08 131.56 -26.65
C TRP A 23 87.20 131.88 -27.64
N ALA A 24 87.75 130.83 -28.26
CA ALA A 24 88.79 130.94 -29.28
C ALA A 24 88.53 130.02 -30.48
N VAL A 25 88.90 130.47 -31.67
CA VAL A 25 88.77 129.69 -32.91
C VAL A 25 89.97 129.90 -33.80
N SER A 26 90.44 128.82 -34.42
CA SER A 26 91.50 128.86 -35.43
C SER A 26 90.87 128.91 -36.81
N THR A 27 91.47 129.72 -37.68
CA THR A 27 90.93 130.00 -39.00
C THR A 27 91.86 129.52 -40.13
N ASP A 28 92.70 128.52 -39.85
CA ASP A 28 93.62 127.92 -40.81
C ASP A 28 92.88 127.32 -42.03
N SER A 29 93.49 127.28 -43.22
CA SER A 29 92.86 126.71 -44.43
C SER A 29 92.89 125.17 -44.48
N ASP A 30 93.76 124.56 -43.67
CA ASP A 30 93.86 123.11 -43.49
C ASP A 30 92.75 122.66 -42.53
N THR A 31 91.81 121.86 -43.02
CA THR A 31 90.61 121.41 -42.30
C THR A 31 90.91 120.65 -41.02
N LYS A 32 92.10 120.03 -40.92
CA LYS A 32 92.56 119.35 -39.70
C LYS A 32 93.00 120.33 -38.60
N LYS A 33 93.38 121.54 -38.99
CA LYS A 33 93.82 122.63 -38.09
C LYS A 33 92.71 123.62 -37.78
N GLN A 34 91.58 123.56 -38.46
CA GLN A 34 90.36 124.29 -38.12
C GLN A 34 89.72 123.67 -36.88
N GLN A 35 89.86 124.37 -35.76
CA GLN A 35 89.46 123.88 -34.45
C GLN A 35 88.85 125.03 -33.65
N ILE A 36 87.95 124.69 -32.73
CA ILE A 36 87.23 125.62 -31.87
C ILE A 36 87.51 125.28 -30.41
N TRP A 37 87.67 126.31 -29.56
CA TRP A 37 87.94 126.21 -28.12
C TRP A 37 87.07 127.15 -27.26
N MET A 38 86.87 126.78 -25.98
CA MET A 38 86.22 127.60 -24.94
C MET A 38 87.02 127.61 -23.62
N CYS A 39 87.08 128.77 -22.96
CA CYS A 39 87.70 129.00 -21.65
C CYS A 39 86.66 129.16 -20.52
N PHE A 40 86.90 128.51 -19.39
CA PHE A 40 85.98 128.49 -18.25
C PHE A 40 86.50 129.27 -17.03
N ALA A 41 87.83 129.35 -16.84
CA ALA A 41 88.53 130.11 -15.80
C ALA A 41 89.96 130.41 -16.26
N PRO A 42 90.69 131.39 -15.70
CA PRO A 42 92.09 131.62 -16.07
C PRO A 42 92.90 130.31 -15.97
N GLY A 43 93.40 129.83 -17.11
CA GLY A 43 94.13 128.56 -17.23
C GLY A 43 93.30 127.30 -17.53
N ILE A 44 91.98 127.38 -17.73
CA ILE A 44 91.12 126.22 -18.05
C ILE A 44 90.41 126.41 -19.40
N VAL A 45 90.94 125.76 -20.46
CA VAL A 45 90.47 125.86 -21.87
C VAL A 45 90.29 124.47 -22.53
N LYS A 46 89.20 124.24 -23.29
CA LYS A 46 88.88 122.96 -23.99
C LYS A 46 88.61 123.10 -25.49
N ARG A 47 88.92 122.08 -26.30
CA ARG A 47 88.71 121.97 -27.78
C ARG A 47 87.42 121.19 -28.15
N MET A 48 86.74 121.57 -29.26
CA MET A 48 85.40 121.09 -29.63
C MET A 48 85.25 120.24 -30.93
N GLY A 49 86.15 120.23 -31.93
CA GLY A 49 86.07 119.28 -33.10
C GLY A 49 86.72 119.72 -34.45
N THR A 50 86.67 118.85 -35.50
CA THR A 50 87.11 119.08 -36.92
C THR A 50 86.06 118.62 -37.97
N VAL A 51 86.26 118.89 -39.28
CA VAL A 51 85.30 118.59 -40.38
C VAL A 51 85.24 117.11 -40.78
N GLU A 52 86.36 116.42 -40.82
CA GLU A 52 86.46 115.02 -41.29
C GLU A 52 85.73 114.03 -40.36
N ASP A 53 85.62 114.40 -39.08
CA ASP A 53 84.83 113.70 -38.08
C ASP A 53 83.33 113.63 -38.48
N PHE A 54 82.82 114.63 -39.22
CA PHE A 54 81.41 114.68 -39.62
C PHE A 54 81.07 113.79 -40.83
N ASP A 55 81.93 113.67 -41.85
CA ASP A 55 81.66 112.84 -43.05
C ASP A 55 81.67 111.34 -42.72
N THR A 56 82.64 110.94 -41.90
CA THR A 56 82.71 109.58 -41.36
C THR A 56 81.41 109.22 -40.65
N GLU A 57 80.85 110.17 -39.88
CA GLU A 57 79.60 109.96 -39.15
C GLU A 57 78.39 109.83 -40.09
N ILE A 58 78.35 110.56 -41.21
CA ILE A 58 77.28 110.45 -42.22
C ILE A 58 77.31 109.09 -42.92
N GLN A 59 78.47 108.63 -43.39
CA GLN A 59 78.59 107.32 -44.04
C GLN A 59 78.26 106.17 -43.08
N ARG A 60 78.71 106.31 -41.82
CA ARG A 60 78.33 105.40 -40.74
C ARG A 60 76.81 105.33 -40.57
N LEU A 61 76.12 106.47 -40.68
CA LEU A 61 74.66 106.53 -40.59
C LEU A 61 73.98 105.83 -41.78
N ILE A 62 74.43 106.06 -43.02
CA ILE A 62 73.85 105.42 -44.22
C ILE A 62 74.02 103.90 -44.17
N GLN A 63 75.22 103.42 -43.84
CA GLN A 63 75.47 101.98 -43.71
C GLN A 63 74.59 101.37 -42.61
N SER A 64 74.44 102.08 -41.48
CA SER A 64 73.54 101.66 -40.42
C SER A 64 72.07 101.54 -40.88
N TYR A 65 71.60 102.39 -41.79
CA TYR A 65 70.25 102.28 -42.35
C TYR A 65 70.09 101.10 -43.32
N LEU A 66 71.06 100.88 -44.22
CA LEU A 66 71.05 99.76 -45.15
C LEU A 66 71.12 98.41 -44.43
N ASP A 67 71.97 98.32 -43.40
CA ASP A 67 72.08 97.13 -42.55
C ASP A 67 70.74 96.87 -41.84
N GLY A 68 70.08 97.91 -41.32
CA GLY A 68 68.75 97.81 -40.71
C GLY A 68 67.67 97.32 -41.69
N MET A 69 67.70 97.78 -42.94
CA MET A 69 66.75 97.35 -43.97
C MET A 69 67.00 95.89 -44.39
N ALA A 70 68.25 95.49 -44.60
CA ALA A 70 68.61 94.10 -44.92
C ALA A 70 68.20 93.14 -43.79
N GLN A 71 68.41 93.55 -42.53
CA GLN A 71 67.93 92.79 -41.36
C GLN A 71 66.40 92.67 -41.36
N SER A 72 65.68 93.74 -41.70
CA SER A 72 64.21 93.73 -41.75
C SER A 72 63.67 92.80 -42.84
N VAL A 73 64.26 92.82 -44.03
CA VAL A 73 63.89 91.91 -45.14
C VAL A 73 64.19 90.46 -44.79
N SER A 74 65.36 90.19 -44.19
CA SER A 74 65.71 88.84 -43.74
C SER A 74 64.75 88.31 -42.69
N GLN A 75 64.30 89.16 -41.75
CA GLN A 75 63.28 88.79 -40.77
C GLN A 75 61.93 88.49 -41.44
N ALA A 76 61.50 89.30 -42.40
CA ALA A 76 60.25 89.07 -43.13
C ALA A 76 60.26 87.75 -43.93
N GLN A 77 61.38 87.42 -44.59
CA GLN A 77 61.54 86.14 -45.29
C GLN A 77 61.45 84.95 -44.32
N LYS A 78 62.13 85.01 -43.17
CA LYS A 78 62.03 83.96 -42.13
C LYS A 78 60.60 83.81 -41.62
N SER A 79 59.86 84.91 -41.44
CA SER A 79 58.46 84.86 -41.05
C SER A 79 57.56 84.21 -42.10
N ALA A 80 57.79 84.48 -43.39
CA ALA A 80 57.03 83.85 -44.49
C ALA A 80 57.33 82.34 -44.63
N GLU A 81 58.59 81.94 -44.49
CA GLU A 81 59.02 80.54 -44.48
C GLU A 81 58.41 79.78 -43.29
N LEU A 82 58.39 80.41 -42.11
CA LEU A 82 57.76 79.85 -40.91
C LEU A 82 56.25 79.69 -41.11
N ALA A 83 55.57 80.69 -41.68
CA ALA A 83 54.13 80.61 -41.97
C ALA A 83 53.81 79.48 -42.95
N THR A 84 54.62 79.31 -44.00
CA THR A 84 54.48 78.22 -44.98
C THR A 84 54.68 76.86 -44.32
N SER A 85 55.72 76.74 -43.48
CA SER A 85 55.99 75.51 -42.73
C SER A 85 54.83 75.16 -41.79
N LYS A 86 54.27 76.15 -41.09
CA LYS A 86 53.12 75.95 -40.19
C LYS A 86 51.84 75.58 -40.94
N ALA A 87 51.62 76.13 -42.14
CA ALA A 87 50.50 75.72 -42.99
C ALA A 87 50.66 74.25 -43.45
N GLN A 88 51.87 73.83 -43.81
CA GLN A 88 52.15 72.45 -44.21
C GLN A 88 52.01 71.46 -43.03
N GLU A 89 52.49 71.84 -41.84
CA GLU A 89 52.28 71.08 -40.60
C GLU A 89 50.79 70.95 -40.29
N SER A 90 50.00 72.02 -40.47
CA SER A 90 48.55 72.00 -40.25
C SER A 90 47.84 71.09 -41.25
N SER A 91 48.19 71.14 -42.54
CA SER A 91 47.68 70.22 -43.57
C SER A 91 48.00 68.76 -43.27
N THR A 92 49.23 68.49 -42.82
CA THR A 92 49.66 67.15 -42.39
C THR A 92 48.88 66.70 -41.16
N SER A 93 48.69 67.58 -40.18
CA SER A 93 47.90 67.31 -38.98
C SER A 93 46.45 66.98 -39.32
N ALA A 94 45.82 67.72 -40.23
CA ALA A 94 44.47 67.44 -40.73
C ALA A 94 44.39 66.07 -41.44
N SER A 95 45.39 65.72 -42.26
CA SER A 95 45.48 64.42 -42.93
C SER A 95 45.66 63.27 -41.93
N ASN A 96 46.50 63.46 -40.91
CA ASN A 96 46.68 62.50 -39.83
C ASN A 96 45.40 62.35 -39.00
N ALA A 97 44.68 63.43 -38.72
CA ALA A 97 43.39 63.38 -38.03
C ALA A 97 42.35 62.59 -38.84
N LYS A 98 42.28 62.79 -40.16
CA LYS A 98 41.38 62.03 -41.04
C LYS A 98 41.75 60.55 -41.10
N THR A 99 43.04 60.24 -41.10
CA THR A 99 43.53 58.86 -41.04
C THR A 99 43.17 58.21 -39.70
N SER A 100 43.35 58.93 -38.59
CA SER A 100 42.95 58.48 -37.25
C SER A 100 41.44 58.23 -37.15
N GLU A 101 40.60 59.10 -37.72
CA GLU A 101 39.16 58.88 -37.81
C GLU A 101 38.82 57.58 -38.56
N THR A 102 39.48 57.34 -39.69
CA THR A 102 39.30 56.13 -40.51
C THR A 102 39.74 54.86 -39.76
N ASN A 103 40.87 54.93 -39.06
CA ASN A 103 41.38 53.85 -38.23
C ASN A 103 40.45 53.56 -37.04
N ALA A 104 39.88 54.61 -36.42
CA ALA A 104 38.90 54.46 -35.36
C ALA A 104 37.63 53.77 -35.86
N LYS A 105 37.11 54.15 -37.04
CA LYS A 105 35.94 53.50 -37.65
C LYS A 105 36.19 52.03 -38.03
N THR A 106 37.40 51.75 -38.52
CA THR A 106 37.84 50.37 -38.80
C THR A 106 37.92 49.55 -37.51
N SER A 107 38.45 50.14 -36.44
CA SER A 107 38.54 49.50 -35.12
C SER A 107 37.15 49.20 -34.53
N GLU A 108 36.20 50.14 -34.65
CA GLU A 108 34.79 49.94 -34.26
C GLU A 108 34.14 48.77 -35.03
N THR A 109 34.41 48.68 -36.33
CA THR A 109 33.92 47.58 -37.19
C THR A 109 34.54 46.24 -36.77
N ASN A 110 35.84 46.20 -36.53
CA ASN A 110 36.54 45.00 -36.06
C ASN A 110 36.06 44.54 -34.67
N ALA A 111 35.79 45.48 -33.76
CA ALA A 111 35.20 45.19 -32.46
C ALA A 111 33.79 44.58 -32.60
N SER A 112 32.96 45.15 -33.48
CA SER A 112 31.60 44.65 -33.76
C SER A 112 31.61 43.23 -34.38
N ASN A 113 32.53 42.98 -35.31
CA ASN A 113 32.73 41.65 -35.90
C ASN A 113 33.23 40.64 -34.86
N SER A 114 34.13 41.05 -33.96
CA SER A 114 34.64 40.19 -32.89
C SER A 114 33.54 39.86 -31.88
N ALA A 115 32.70 40.82 -31.50
CA ALA A 115 31.53 40.59 -30.66
C ALA A 115 30.54 39.61 -31.31
N THR A 116 30.34 39.70 -32.63
CA THR A 116 29.49 38.76 -33.39
C THR A 116 30.07 37.35 -33.39
N LYS A 117 31.38 37.19 -33.64
CA LYS A 117 32.07 35.90 -33.56
C LYS A 117 31.98 35.29 -32.16
N ALA A 118 32.11 36.10 -31.11
CA ALA A 118 31.97 35.64 -29.73
C ALA A 118 30.57 35.09 -29.43
N ARG A 119 29.50 35.81 -29.85
CA ARG A 119 28.10 35.34 -29.71
C ARG A 119 27.84 34.05 -30.48
N ASN A 120 28.40 33.91 -31.68
CA ASN A 120 28.29 32.67 -32.45
C ASN A 120 29.02 31.50 -31.76
N SER A 121 30.19 31.76 -31.17
CA SER A 121 30.91 30.76 -30.39
C SER A 121 30.15 30.33 -29.14
N GLU A 122 29.53 31.27 -28.43
CA GLU A 122 28.65 30.99 -27.28
C GLU A 122 27.45 30.13 -27.69
N THR A 123 26.81 30.45 -28.82
CA THR A 123 25.69 29.67 -29.37
C THR A 123 26.12 28.24 -29.71
N ASN A 124 27.27 28.08 -30.38
CA ASN A 124 27.81 26.76 -30.73
C ASN A 124 28.20 25.93 -29.49
N ALA A 125 28.76 26.58 -28.46
CA ALA A 125 29.06 25.93 -27.18
C ALA A 125 27.77 25.44 -26.52
N LYS A 126 26.70 26.26 -26.49
CA LYS A 126 25.39 25.87 -25.94
C LYS A 126 24.76 24.71 -26.72
N ALA A 127 24.83 24.73 -28.05
CA ALA A 127 24.37 23.63 -28.88
C ALA A 127 25.13 22.32 -28.60
N SER A 128 26.44 22.42 -28.36
CA SER A 128 27.29 21.27 -28.02
C SER A 128 26.98 20.73 -26.62
N GLU A 129 26.72 21.61 -25.65
CA GLU A 129 26.23 21.23 -24.31
C GLU A 129 24.90 20.45 -24.39
N THR A 130 23.95 20.93 -25.19
CA THR A 130 22.67 20.24 -25.41
C THR A 130 22.86 18.86 -26.05
N LYS A 131 23.73 18.76 -27.07
CA LYS A 131 24.07 17.46 -27.69
C LYS A 131 24.71 16.49 -26.69
N ALA A 132 25.60 16.98 -25.83
CA ALA A 132 26.22 16.15 -24.79
C ALA A 132 25.18 15.59 -23.80
N LYS A 133 24.24 16.43 -23.33
CA LYS A 133 23.14 15.99 -22.45
C LYS A 133 22.20 14.97 -23.12
N ALA A 134 21.93 15.15 -24.41
CA ALA A 134 21.14 14.19 -25.18
C ALA A 134 21.86 12.82 -25.30
N SER A 135 23.18 12.84 -25.53
CA SER A 135 24.00 11.62 -25.54
C SER A 135 24.04 10.94 -24.18
N GLU A 136 24.17 11.69 -23.08
CA GLU A 136 24.11 11.16 -21.72
C GLU A 136 22.77 10.46 -21.43
N THR A 137 21.66 11.09 -21.83
CA THR A 137 20.31 10.51 -21.70
C THR A 137 20.17 9.22 -22.52
N SER A 138 20.71 9.20 -23.74
CA SER A 138 20.69 8.03 -24.62
C SER A 138 21.50 6.87 -24.05
N ALA A 139 22.66 7.16 -23.45
CA ALA A 139 23.50 6.17 -22.77
C ALA A 139 22.80 5.58 -21.54
N SER A 140 22.16 6.44 -20.72
CA SER A 140 21.35 6.00 -19.57
C SER A 140 20.20 5.08 -19.99
N THR A 141 19.46 5.46 -21.05
CA THR A 141 18.38 4.63 -21.62
C THR A 141 18.90 3.28 -22.10
N SER A 142 20.04 3.26 -22.79
CA SER A 142 20.66 2.03 -23.28
C SER A 142 21.07 1.10 -22.13
N ALA A 143 21.59 1.65 -21.03
CA ALA A 143 21.91 0.89 -19.83
C ALA A 143 20.66 0.28 -19.17
N SER A 144 19.56 1.03 -19.08
CA SER A 144 18.27 0.52 -18.60
C SER A 144 17.72 -0.61 -19.47
N ASN A 145 17.79 -0.46 -20.79
CA ASN A 145 17.35 -1.50 -21.73
C ASN A 145 18.19 -2.78 -21.60
N ALA A 146 19.52 -2.66 -21.44
CA ALA A 146 20.38 -3.82 -21.22
C ALA A 146 20.01 -4.56 -19.91
N LYS A 147 19.66 -3.82 -18.85
CA LYS A 147 19.22 -4.40 -17.58
C LYS A 147 17.86 -5.11 -17.69
N ALA A 148 16.94 -4.55 -18.47
CA ALA A 148 15.67 -5.19 -18.80
C ALA A 148 15.88 -6.52 -19.53
N SER A 149 16.71 -6.54 -20.59
CA SER A 149 17.04 -7.76 -21.34
C SER A 149 17.69 -8.85 -20.47
N GLU A 150 18.53 -8.46 -19.49
CA GLU A 150 19.10 -9.41 -18.51
C GLU A 150 17.99 -10.06 -17.66
N THR A 151 16.96 -9.30 -17.29
CA THR A 151 15.83 -9.76 -16.48
C THR A 151 14.91 -10.68 -17.29
N ASP A 152 14.64 -10.33 -18.55
CA ASP A 152 13.86 -11.15 -19.47
C ASP A 152 14.54 -12.50 -19.75
N SER A 153 15.87 -12.50 -19.85
CA SER A 153 16.68 -13.72 -20.01
C SER A 153 16.55 -14.65 -18.78
N LYS A 154 16.66 -14.10 -17.55
CA LYS A 154 16.46 -14.86 -16.30
C LYS A 154 15.04 -15.40 -16.16
N THR A 155 14.04 -14.63 -16.61
CA THR A 155 12.64 -15.06 -16.64
C THR A 155 12.45 -16.21 -17.62
N SER A 156 13.06 -16.13 -18.79
CA SER A 156 13.03 -17.19 -19.80
C SER A 156 13.67 -18.48 -19.29
N GLU A 157 14.80 -18.40 -18.58
CA GLU A 157 15.43 -19.56 -17.92
C GLU A 157 14.48 -20.21 -16.90
N THR A 158 13.79 -19.40 -16.10
CA THR A 158 12.81 -19.89 -15.12
C THR A 158 11.62 -20.58 -15.79
N ASN A 159 11.11 -19.99 -16.88
CA ASN A 159 10.02 -20.58 -17.67
C ASN A 159 10.43 -21.91 -18.32
N ALA A 160 11.68 -22.04 -18.77
CA ALA A 160 12.22 -23.29 -19.29
C ALA A 160 12.24 -24.38 -18.19
N LYS A 161 12.76 -24.08 -17.00
CA LYS A 161 12.75 -25.01 -15.84
C LYS A 161 11.33 -25.40 -15.42
N LYS A 162 10.38 -24.44 -15.46
CA LYS A 162 8.96 -24.72 -15.20
C LYS A 162 8.37 -25.66 -16.27
N SER A 163 8.74 -25.46 -17.53
CA SER A 163 8.31 -26.33 -18.63
C SER A 163 8.87 -27.75 -18.50
N GLU A 164 10.13 -27.89 -18.10
CA GLU A 164 10.75 -29.18 -17.77
C GLU A 164 10.01 -29.89 -16.61
N THR A 165 9.66 -29.14 -15.57
CA THR A 165 8.86 -29.66 -14.44
C THR A 165 7.47 -30.10 -14.91
N ASN A 166 6.78 -29.27 -15.69
CA ASN A 166 5.46 -29.59 -16.25
C ASN A 166 5.50 -30.83 -17.15
N ALA A 167 6.55 -30.99 -17.96
CA ALA A 167 6.77 -32.17 -18.78
C ALA A 167 6.96 -33.42 -17.92
N SER A 168 7.75 -33.31 -16.85
CA SER A 168 7.94 -34.39 -15.86
C SER A 168 6.64 -34.77 -15.15
N THR A 169 5.83 -33.79 -14.73
CA THR A 169 4.50 -34.02 -14.17
C THR A 169 3.55 -34.66 -15.18
N SER A 170 3.59 -34.21 -16.44
CA SER A 170 2.76 -34.79 -17.50
C SER A 170 3.14 -36.24 -17.77
N ALA A 171 4.43 -36.58 -17.76
CA ALA A 171 4.89 -37.96 -17.86
C ALA A 171 4.41 -38.83 -16.67
N ALA A 172 4.46 -38.30 -15.45
CA ALA A 172 3.92 -38.97 -14.26
C ALA A 172 2.39 -39.17 -14.36
N ASN A 173 1.65 -38.16 -14.82
CA ASN A 173 0.21 -38.24 -15.04
C ASN A 173 -0.16 -39.25 -16.13
N ALA A 174 0.64 -39.34 -17.20
CA ALA A 174 0.47 -40.37 -18.22
C ALA A 174 0.69 -41.77 -17.63
N LYS A 175 1.71 -41.95 -16.77
CA LYS A 175 1.94 -43.21 -16.05
C LYS A 175 0.79 -43.56 -15.12
N ASN A 176 0.26 -42.60 -14.38
CA ASN A 176 -0.93 -42.79 -13.55
C ASN A 176 -2.16 -43.14 -14.39
N SER A 177 -2.32 -42.52 -15.56
CA SER A 177 -3.40 -42.82 -16.49
C SER A 177 -3.29 -44.24 -17.04
N GLU A 178 -2.08 -44.72 -17.33
CA GLU A 178 -1.82 -46.12 -17.69
C GLU A 178 -2.22 -47.06 -16.55
N THR A 179 -1.86 -46.73 -15.30
CA THR A 179 -2.30 -47.49 -14.12
C THR A 179 -3.82 -47.50 -13.96
N ASN A 180 -4.47 -46.34 -14.12
CA ASN A 180 -5.93 -46.21 -14.05
C ASN A 180 -6.63 -46.97 -15.18
N ALA A 181 -6.07 -46.97 -16.38
CA ALA A 181 -6.57 -47.76 -17.50
C ALA A 181 -6.48 -49.26 -17.19
N LYS A 182 -5.37 -49.71 -16.59
CA LYS A 182 -5.22 -51.09 -16.12
C LYS A 182 -6.24 -51.44 -15.02
N ALA A 183 -6.47 -50.55 -14.06
CA ALA A 183 -7.51 -50.72 -13.03
C ALA A 183 -8.93 -50.71 -13.63
N SER A 184 -9.17 -49.89 -14.65
CA SER A 184 -10.43 -49.84 -15.39
C SER A 184 -10.64 -51.14 -16.18
N ALA A 185 -9.60 -51.72 -16.77
CA ALA A 185 -9.68 -53.03 -17.40
C ALA A 185 -10.03 -54.13 -16.38
N THR A 186 -9.43 -54.10 -15.19
CA THR A 186 -9.82 -55.00 -14.08
C THR A 186 -11.28 -54.77 -13.65
N SER A 187 -11.71 -53.52 -13.57
CA SER A 187 -13.09 -53.15 -13.25
C SER A 187 -14.05 -53.60 -14.34
N ALA A 188 -13.68 -53.49 -15.62
CA ALA A 188 -14.45 -53.99 -16.75
C ALA A 188 -14.59 -55.52 -16.70
N SER A 189 -13.52 -56.23 -16.35
CA SER A 189 -13.57 -57.69 -16.09
C SER A 189 -14.52 -58.02 -14.93
N THR A 190 -14.49 -57.20 -13.87
CA THR A 190 -15.43 -57.31 -12.75
C THR A 190 -16.86 -57.02 -13.19
N PHE A 191 -17.09 -55.98 -13.99
CA PHE A 191 -18.39 -55.66 -14.56
C PHE A 191 -18.89 -56.75 -15.50
N ALA A 192 -18.03 -57.39 -16.27
CA ALA A 192 -18.40 -58.55 -17.07
C ALA A 192 -18.86 -59.70 -16.16
N SER A 193 -18.17 -59.93 -15.04
CA SER A 193 -18.60 -60.91 -14.02
C SER A 193 -19.93 -60.52 -13.35
N ASN A 194 -20.13 -59.23 -13.07
CA ASN A 194 -21.39 -58.69 -12.54
C ASN A 194 -22.52 -58.74 -13.58
N ALA A 195 -22.20 -58.57 -14.86
CA ALA A 195 -23.14 -58.71 -15.96
C ALA A 195 -23.55 -60.17 -16.09
N LYS A 196 -22.61 -61.11 -15.94
CA LYS A 196 -22.94 -62.54 -15.84
C LYS A 196 -23.83 -62.83 -14.63
N THR A 197 -23.56 -62.22 -13.49
CA THR A 197 -24.42 -62.30 -12.31
C THR A 197 -25.79 -61.67 -12.56
N SER A 198 -25.84 -60.56 -13.29
CA SER A 198 -27.07 -59.87 -13.66
C SER A 198 -27.87 -60.67 -14.68
N GLU A 199 -27.22 -61.40 -15.57
CA GLU A 199 -27.87 -62.39 -16.45
C GLU A 199 -28.53 -63.49 -15.59
N THR A 200 -27.84 -63.98 -14.56
CA THR A 200 -28.45 -64.90 -13.59
C THR A 200 -29.64 -64.26 -12.87
N LYS A 201 -29.53 -63.00 -12.44
CA LYS A 201 -30.65 -62.25 -11.85
C LYS A 201 -31.77 -61.99 -12.86
N ALA A 202 -31.46 -61.80 -14.13
CA ALA A 202 -32.43 -61.60 -15.20
C ALA A 202 -33.20 -62.88 -15.45
N LYS A 203 -32.54 -64.05 -15.42
CA LYS A 203 -33.23 -65.37 -15.41
C LYS A 203 -34.12 -65.54 -14.18
N ALA A 204 -33.67 -65.09 -13.00
CA ALA A 204 -34.51 -65.04 -11.82
C ALA A 204 -35.68 -64.05 -11.99
N SER A 205 -35.46 -62.92 -12.65
CA SER A 205 -36.49 -61.91 -12.93
C SER A 205 -37.47 -62.39 -13.99
N GLU A 206 -37.04 -63.21 -14.95
CA GLU A 206 -37.91 -63.91 -15.90
C GLU A 206 -38.81 -64.88 -15.14
N THR A 207 -38.25 -65.59 -14.15
CA THR A 207 -39.04 -66.41 -13.23
C THR A 207 -40.04 -65.54 -12.46
N ASN A 208 -39.63 -64.38 -11.93
CA ASN A 208 -40.53 -63.44 -11.27
C ASN A 208 -41.54 -62.79 -12.23
N ALA A 209 -41.22 -62.66 -13.52
CA ALA A 209 -42.11 -62.12 -14.53
C ALA A 209 -43.21 -63.14 -14.82
N LYS A 210 -42.89 -64.44 -14.89
CA LYS A 210 -43.89 -65.51 -14.91
C LYS A 210 -44.78 -65.46 -13.65
N THR A 211 -44.19 -65.21 -12.49
CA THR A 211 -44.97 -64.95 -11.25
C THR A 211 -45.82 -63.69 -11.36
N SER A 212 -45.32 -62.61 -11.96
CA SER A 212 -46.07 -61.38 -12.16
C SER A 212 -47.15 -61.52 -13.20
N GLU A 213 -46.99 -62.36 -14.21
CA GLU A 213 -48.03 -62.71 -15.17
C GLU A 213 -49.20 -63.40 -14.44
N THR A 214 -48.87 -64.29 -13.50
CA THR A 214 -49.84 -64.86 -12.56
C THR A 214 -50.53 -63.77 -11.72
N ASN A 215 -49.80 -62.75 -11.26
CA ASN A 215 -50.38 -61.61 -10.54
C ASN A 215 -51.13 -60.62 -11.44
N SER A 216 -50.78 -60.47 -12.71
CA SER A 216 -51.46 -59.60 -13.68
C SER A 216 -52.83 -60.17 -14.00
N ALA A 217 -52.95 -61.49 -14.14
CA ALA A 217 -54.26 -62.14 -14.20
C ALA A 217 -55.12 -61.79 -12.97
N LYS A 218 -54.49 -61.64 -11.79
CA LYS A 218 -55.16 -61.16 -10.58
C LYS A 218 -55.50 -59.66 -10.65
N SER A 219 -54.62 -58.80 -11.13
CA SER A 219 -54.87 -57.35 -11.27
C SER A 219 -55.85 -56.99 -12.39
N GLU A 220 -55.96 -57.78 -13.46
CA GLU A 220 -57.02 -57.63 -14.47
C GLU A 220 -58.40 -57.74 -13.80
N SER A 221 -58.53 -58.67 -12.85
CA SER A 221 -59.72 -58.79 -12.02
C SER A 221 -59.97 -57.54 -11.14
N GLU A 222 -58.91 -56.82 -10.75
CA GLU A 222 -59.00 -55.57 -9.96
C GLU A 222 -59.18 -54.31 -10.83
N ALA A 223 -58.67 -54.26 -12.06
CA ALA A 223 -58.80 -53.11 -12.97
C ALA A 223 -60.23 -52.92 -13.46
N GLN A 224 -60.99 -54.02 -13.62
CA GLN A 224 -62.44 -53.96 -13.84
C GLN A 224 -63.14 -53.17 -12.71
N LYS A 225 -62.62 -53.23 -11.48
CA LYS A 225 -63.16 -52.50 -10.34
C LYS A 225 -62.88 -50.99 -10.39
N TYR A 226 -61.73 -50.56 -10.91
CA TYR A 226 -61.36 -49.13 -11.03
C TYR A 226 -61.97 -48.44 -12.26
N ALA A 227 -62.22 -49.17 -13.34
CA ALA A 227 -62.94 -48.63 -14.50
C ALA A 227 -64.34 -48.11 -14.11
N GLU A 228 -65.00 -48.76 -13.14
CA GLU A 228 -66.26 -48.30 -12.59
C GLU A 228 -66.11 -46.99 -11.78
N GLN A 229 -64.98 -46.77 -11.10
CA GLN A 229 -64.74 -45.55 -10.32
C GLN A 229 -64.38 -44.32 -11.18
N VAL A 230 -63.71 -44.52 -12.33
CA VAL A 230 -63.38 -43.41 -13.25
C VAL A 230 -64.63 -42.89 -13.98
N LYS A 231 -65.61 -43.76 -14.22
CA LYS A 231 -66.92 -43.37 -14.73
C LYS A 231 -67.65 -42.40 -13.80
N GLU A 232 -67.55 -42.59 -12.48
CA GLU A 232 -68.14 -41.69 -11.47
C GLU A 232 -67.44 -40.30 -11.38
N ILE A 233 -66.13 -40.21 -11.63
CA ILE A 233 -65.39 -38.92 -11.60
C ILE A 233 -65.63 -38.08 -12.86
N SER A 234 -65.78 -38.72 -14.03
CA SER A 234 -66.06 -38.01 -15.29
C SER A 234 -67.41 -37.26 -15.28
N GLU A 235 -68.41 -37.79 -14.59
CA GLU A 235 -69.74 -37.14 -14.50
C GLU A 235 -69.69 -35.89 -13.60
N SER A 236 -68.68 -35.78 -12.72
CA SER A 236 -68.50 -34.65 -11.79
C SER A 236 -67.98 -33.35 -12.42
N PHE A 237 -67.47 -33.37 -13.67
CA PHE A 237 -66.96 -32.17 -14.37
C PHE A 237 -67.96 -31.54 -15.36
N SER A 238 -69.17 -32.10 -15.51
CA SER A 238 -70.20 -31.61 -16.45
C SER A 238 -70.92 -30.31 -16.02
N GLY A 239 -70.68 -29.83 -14.79
CA GLY A 239 -71.28 -28.60 -14.24
C GLY A 239 -70.32 -27.41 -14.08
N ALA A 240 -69.09 -27.49 -14.62
CA ALA A 240 -68.08 -26.46 -14.41
C ALA A 240 -68.30 -25.22 -15.32
N LEU A 241 -68.17 -24.02 -14.74
CA LEU A 241 -68.24 -22.74 -15.46
C LEU A 241 -66.98 -22.48 -16.30
N ARG A 242 -67.14 -22.08 -17.55
CA ARG A 242 -66.11 -21.80 -18.55
C ARG A 242 -66.03 -20.30 -18.84
N PRO A 243 -65.07 -19.54 -18.27
CA PRO A 243 -64.87 -18.13 -18.60
C PRO A 243 -64.41 -17.96 -20.06
N LEU A 244 -65.15 -17.20 -20.86
CA LEU A 244 -64.91 -16.95 -22.28
C LEU A 244 -64.45 -15.53 -22.60
N GLY A 245 -64.47 -14.62 -21.63
CA GLY A 245 -63.90 -13.29 -21.77
C GLY A 245 -64.84 -12.17 -21.35
N THR A 246 -64.47 -10.95 -21.73
CA THR A 246 -65.14 -9.72 -21.33
C THR A 246 -65.75 -9.05 -22.56
N ILE A 247 -67.04 -8.74 -22.51
CA ILE A 247 -67.84 -8.23 -23.64
C ILE A 247 -68.80 -7.12 -23.17
N ASN A 248 -69.34 -6.32 -24.07
CA ASN A 248 -70.47 -5.43 -23.72
C ASN A 248 -71.77 -6.24 -23.70
N PHE A 249 -72.80 -5.75 -23.02
CA PHE A 249 -74.08 -6.47 -22.91
C PHE A 249 -74.75 -6.73 -24.25
N ALA A 250 -74.64 -5.78 -25.19
CA ALA A 250 -75.19 -5.92 -26.54
C ALA A 250 -74.53 -7.06 -27.35
N ASP A 251 -73.32 -7.46 -26.98
CA ASP A 251 -72.53 -8.50 -27.65
C ASP A 251 -72.72 -9.89 -27.01
N LEU A 252 -73.55 -10.01 -25.96
CA LEU A 252 -73.85 -11.29 -25.33
C LEU A 252 -74.57 -12.21 -26.33
N PRO A 253 -74.03 -13.41 -26.63
CA PRO A 253 -74.63 -14.28 -27.63
C PRO A 253 -76.02 -14.77 -27.23
N SER A 254 -76.79 -15.19 -28.23
CA SER A 254 -78.07 -15.88 -27.99
C SER A 254 -77.85 -17.18 -27.19
N THR A 255 -78.80 -17.53 -26.33
CA THR A 255 -78.74 -18.76 -25.50
C THR A 255 -78.73 -20.06 -26.33
N ALA A 256 -79.11 -19.98 -27.61
CA ALA A 256 -79.06 -21.09 -28.56
C ALA A 256 -77.62 -21.37 -29.08
N ASP A 257 -76.79 -20.34 -29.18
CA ASP A 257 -75.45 -20.42 -29.79
C ASP A 257 -74.33 -20.59 -28.74
N ALA A 258 -74.62 -20.31 -27.47
CA ALA A 258 -73.71 -20.55 -26.36
C ALA A 258 -73.93 -21.95 -25.76
N ASN A 259 -72.89 -22.53 -25.14
CA ASN A 259 -72.97 -23.83 -24.49
C ASN A 259 -73.21 -23.68 -22.97
N SER A 260 -73.90 -24.64 -22.35
CA SER A 260 -74.12 -24.59 -20.90
C SER A 260 -72.78 -24.62 -20.15
N GLY A 261 -72.65 -23.73 -19.17
CA GLY A 261 -71.40 -23.45 -18.45
C GLY A 261 -70.61 -22.25 -19.01
N ASP A 262 -70.89 -21.76 -20.22
CA ASP A 262 -70.16 -20.62 -20.79
C ASP A 262 -70.44 -19.33 -20.01
N MET A 263 -69.38 -18.61 -19.64
CA MET A 263 -69.43 -17.44 -18.77
C MET A 263 -68.71 -16.24 -19.39
N TYR A 264 -69.37 -15.09 -19.40
CA TYR A 264 -68.85 -13.82 -19.91
C TYR A 264 -68.86 -12.76 -18.81
N ASN A 265 -67.89 -11.86 -18.82
CA ASN A 265 -67.91 -10.64 -18.00
C ASN A 265 -68.52 -9.50 -18.80
N ILE A 266 -69.55 -8.83 -18.28
CA ILE A 266 -70.23 -7.74 -18.96
C ILE A 266 -69.66 -6.40 -18.50
N THR A 267 -69.05 -5.63 -19.41
CA THR A 267 -68.28 -4.42 -19.10
C THR A 267 -69.13 -3.21 -18.71
N ASP A 268 -70.35 -3.13 -19.18
CA ASP A 268 -71.27 -2.02 -18.99
C ASP A 268 -72.38 -2.36 -18.01
N GLN A 269 -72.98 -1.33 -17.39
CA GLN A 269 -74.20 -1.52 -16.61
C GLN A 269 -75.32 -1.87 -17.59
N PHE A 270 -76.04 -2.95 -17.32
CA PHE A 270 -77.10 -3.41 -18.20
C PHE A 270 -78.38 -3.66 -17.42
N THR A 271 -79.48 -3.73 -18.16
CA THR A 271 -80.77 -4.16 -17.64
C THR A 271 -81.06 -5.56 -18.17
N THR A 272 -81.40 -6.50 -17.29
CA THR A 272 -81.68 -7.88 -17.69
C THR A 272 -82.84 -7.96 -18.68
N THR A 273 -82.78 -8.92 -19.61
CA THR A 273 -83.85 -9.24 -20.56
C THR A 273 -84.59 -10.51 -20.13
N THR A 274 -85.58 -10.96 -20.90
CA THR A 274 -86.37 -12.17 -20.60
C THR A 274 -85.55 -13.45 -20.60
N ASP A 275 -84.40 -13.44 -21.27
CA ASP A 275 -83.52 -14.60 -21.42
C ASP A 275 -82.61 -14.79 -20.18
N PHE A 276 -82.75 -13.92 -19.19
CA PHE A 276 -82.09 -14.03 -17.89
C PHE A 276 -82.94 -14.77 -16.86
N LYS A 277 -82.29 -15.53 -15.98
CA LYS A 277 -82.93 -16.32 -14.93
C LYS A 277 -83.78 -15.50 -13.96
N GLU A 278 -83.34 -14.27 -13.67
CA GLU A 278 -84.05 -13.34 -12.81
C GLU A 278 -85.18 -12.56 -13.51
N GLY A 279 -85.37 -12.78 -14.82
CA GLY A 279 -86.35 -12.08 -15.65
C GLY A 279 -85.90 -10.68 -16.08
N ALA A 280 -86.71 -10.02 -16.91
CA ALA A 280 -86.39 -8.71 -17.47
C ALA A 280 -86.58 -7.55 -16.47
N GLY A 281 -85.71 -6.53 -16.52
CA GLY A 281 -85.90 -5.25 -15.82
C GLY A 281 -84.97 -4.97 -14.63
N ASN A 282 -84.09 -5.89 -14.24
CA ASN A 282 -83.14 -5.67 -13.14
C ASN A 282 -81.89 -4.94 -13.61
N ILE A 283 -81.44 -3.92 -12.86
CA ILE A 283 -80.23 -3.15 -13.19
C ILE A 283 -79.02 -3.83 -12.56
N ILE A 284 -78.11 -4.29 -13.40
CA ILE A 284 -76.90 -5.00 -13.02
C ILE A 284 -75.68 -4.11 -13.26
N PRO A 285 -74.80 -3.91 -12.26
CA PRO A 285 -73.64 -3.03 -12.43
C PRO A 285 -72.65 -3.56 -13.46
N ALA A 286 -71.93 -2.61 -14.09
CA ALA A 286 -70.78 -2.88 -14.94
C ALA A 286 -69.77 -3.81 -14.26
N GLY A 287 -69.20 -4.75 -15.03
CA GLY A 287 -68.25 -5.76 -14.60
C GLY A 287 -68.87 -7.06 -14.07
N SER A 288 -70.19 -7.26 -14.19
CA SER A 288 -70.86 -8.46 -13.69
C SER A 288 -70.64 -9.66 -14.59
N ASN A 289 -70.34 -10.83 -14.01
CA ASN A 289 -70.21 -12.08 -14.77
C ASN A 289 -71.58 -12.70 -15.01
N VAL A 290 -71.84 -13.14 -16.23
CA VAL A 290 -73.07 -13.78 -16.68
C VAL A 290 -72.72 -15.12 -17.31
N TYR A 291 -73.43 -16.19 -16.97
CA TYR A 291 -73.17 -17.52 -17.53
C TYR A 291 -74.43 -18.23 -17.99
N LEU A 292 -74.30 -19.13 -18.96
CA LEU A 292 -75.43 -19.90 -19.46
C LEU A 292 -75.63 -21.16 -18.62
N THR A 293 -76.81 -21.26 -18.02
CA THR A 293 -77.21 -22.43 -17.22
C THR A 293 -77.54 -23.65 -18.09
N ILE A 294 -77.71 -24.82 -17.45
CA ILE A 294 -78.09 -26.06 -18.15
C ILE A 294 -79.47 -25.99 -18.80
N ASP A 295 -80.39 -25.20 -18.24
CA ASP A 295 -81.75 -25.01 -18.74
C ASP A 295 -81.90 -23.80 -19.70
N ARG A 296 -80.77 -23.30 -20.20
CA ARG A 296 -80.63 -22.33 -21.30
C ARG A 296 -81.08 -20.91 -20.99
N TYR A 297 -80.92 -20.47 -19.74
CA TYR A 297 -81.05 -19.05 -19.36
C TYR A 297 -79.71 -18.45 -18.93
N TRP A 298 -79.48 -17.18 -19.26
CA TRP A 298 -78.37 -16.42 -18.72
C TRP A 298 -78.58 -16.16 -17.23
N ASP A 299 -77.58 -16.40 -16.40
CA ASP A 299 -77.63 -16.15 -14.95
C ASP A 299 -76.46 -15.27 -14.54
N VAL A 300 -76.69 -14.30 -13.65
CA VAL A 300 -75.69 -13.32 -13.23
C VAL A 300 -75.02 -13.84 -11.96
N LEU A 301 -73.72 -14.12 -12.03
CA LEU A 301 -72.90 -14.62 -10.91
C LEU A 301 -72.63 -13.59 -9.82
N ALA A 302 -72.95 -12.32 -10.05
CA ALA A 302 -72.86 -11.29 -9.03
C ALA A 302 -74.00 -11.48 -8.02
N GLY A 303 -73.74 -12.20 -6.93
CA GLY A 303 -74.67 -12.29 -5.81
C GLY A 303 -75.00 -10.91 -5.24
N THR A 304 -76.28 -10.64 -4.95
CA THR A 304 -76.80 -9.35 -4.49
C THR A 304 -75.87 -8.69 -3.45
N PRO A 305 -75.07 -7.67 -3.81
CA PRO A 305 -74.20 -7.04 -2.83
C PRO A 305 -75.04 -6.20 -1.87
N VAL A 306 -74.60 -6.17 -0.61
CA VAL A 306 -75.19 -5.38 0.48
C VAL A 306 -75.42 -3.95 0.00
N THR A 307 -76.68 -3.49 0.00
CA THR A 307 -77.04 -2.20 -0.59
C THR A 307 -76.55 -0.98 0.21
N GLY A 308 -75.91 -1.19 1.39
CA GLY A 308 -75.24 -0.17 2.22
C GLY A 308 -74.96 -0.62 3.67
N VAL A 309 -74.09 0.11 4.41
CA VAL A 309 -73.69 -0.18 5.83
C VAL A 309 -74.09 0.98 6.77
N LYS A 310 -74.57 0.70 8.00
CA LYS A 310 -75.01 1.71 8.99
C LYS A 310 -74.66 1.33 10.43
N GLY A 311 -74.05 2.24 11.21
CA GLY A 311 -73.78 2.05 12.63
C GLY A 311 -75.02 2.23 13.53
N ALA A 312 -75.01 1.69 14.75
CA ALA A 312 -76.17 1.68 15.66
C ALA A 312 -76.71 3.07 16.04
N LYS A 313 -75.92 4.14 15.87
CA LYS A 313 -76.32 5.54 16.11
C LYS A 313 -76.61 6.35 14.84
N GLU A 314 -76.52 5.75 13.66
CA GLU A 314 -76.65 6.44 12.37
C GLU A 314 -78.05 6.25 11.77
N VAL A 315 -78.53 7.23 10.99
CA VAL A 315 -79.91 7.24 10.44
C VAL A 315 -79.98 6.72 9.00
N TYR A 316 -78.98 7.02 8.14
CA TYR A 316 -78.93 6.60 6.73
C TYR A 316 -77.75 5.65 6.44
N TYR A 317 -77.90 4.79 5.43
CA TYR A 317 -76.86 3.85 5.01
C TYR A 317 -75.77 4.54 4.18
N ARG A 318 -74.52 4.25 4.48
CA ARG A 318 -73.38 4.68 3.68
C ARG A 318 -73.14 3.68 2.54
N ARG A 319 -72.76 4.20 1.36
CA ARG A 319 -72.41 3.43 0.15
C ARG A 319 -71.00 3.80 -0.31
N GLY A 320 -70.29 2.87 -0.94
CA GLY A 320 -68.88 3.04 -1.36
C GLY A 320 -67.87 2.69 -0.27
N ASN A 321 -66.62 3.14 -0.40
CA ASN A 321 -65.58 2.90 0.61
C ASN A 321 -65.90 3.69 1.90
N VAL A 322 -66.23 2.99 2.99
CA VAL A 322 -66.61 3.58 4.28
C VAL A 322 -65.51 3.36 5.31
N ASN A 323 -65.07 4.42 5.99
CA ASN A 323 -64.19 4.31 7.16
C ASN A 323 -65.02 4.26 8.46
N ILE A 324 -64.85 3.21 9.27
CA ILE A 324 -65.64 2.95 10.49
C ILE A 324 -64.73 3.06 11.71
N THR A 325 -65.06 3.94 12.66
CA THR A 325 -64.29 4.09 13.92
C THR A 325 -64.97 3.39 15.10
N PRO A 326 -64.26 3.06 16.20
CA PRO A 326 -64.86 2.47 17.41
C PRO A 326 -66.02 3.30 17.98
N ALA A 327 -66.00 4.63 17.83
CA ALA A 327 -67.12 5.51 18.20
C ALA A 327 -68.38 5.28 17.35
N ASN A 328 -68.21 4.86 16.08
CA ASN A 328 -69.33 4.53 15.19
C ASN A 328 -69.99 3.18 15.52
N ILE A 329 -69.33 2.32 16.31
CA ILE A 329 -69.80 0.95 16.61
C ILE A 329 -69.89 0.58 18.11
N GLY A 330 -69.42 1.44 19.02
CA GLY A 330 -69.61 1.27 20.47
C GLY A 330 -68.65 0.29 21.19
N ALA A 331 -67.49 0.00 20.61
CA ALA A 331 -66.49 -0.94 21.17
C ALA A 331 -65.26 -0.23 21.78
N VAL A 332 -64.60 -0.84 22.77
CA VAL A 332 -63.31 -0.38 23.35
C VAL A 332 -62.16 -1.05 22.59
N ALA A 333 -61.14 -0.28 22.18
CA ALA A 333 -60.06 -0.75 21.30
C ALA A 333 -59.05 -1.69 21.99
N GLU A 334 -58.41 -2.58 21.21
CA GLU A 334 -57.28 -3.42 21.68
C GLU A 334 -56.14 -2.54 22.20
N GLY A 335 -55.74 -2.75 23.47
CA GLY A 335 -54.81 -1.88 24.20
C GLY A 335 -55.49 -0.87 25.16
N GLY A 336 -56.81 -0.91 25.31
CA GLY A 336 -57.57 -0.03 26.20
C GLY A 336 -57.19 -0.16 27.68
N ASN A 337 -57.09 0.98 28.37
CA ASN A 337 -56.80 1.07 29.79
C ASN A 337 -58.03 0.66 30.63
N ILE A 338 -57.87 -0.33 31.53
CA ILE A 338 -58.92 -0.81 32.44
C ILE A 338 -58.81 -0.26 33.86
N SER A 339 -57.97 0.75 34.10
CA SER A 339 -57.56 1.19 35.45
C SER A 339 -58.72 1.60 36.39
N ASP A 340 -59.85 2.07 35.86
CA ASP A 340 -61.04 2.47 36.64
C ASP A 340 -62.22 1.48 36.52
N THR A 341 -61.95 0.24 36.09
CA THR A 341 -62.99 -0.79 35.93
C THR A 341 -63.12 -1.64 37.19
N THR A 342 -64.32 -1.74 37.77
CA THR A 342 -64.56 -2.53 38.99
C THR A 342 -64.88 -3.99 38.67
N VAL A 343 -64.19 -4.96 39.30
CA VAL A 343 -64.37 -6.42 39.08
C VAL A 343 -64.68 -7.15 40.41
N ILE A 344 -65.77 -7.93 40.46
CA ILE A 344 -66.20 -8.73 41.63
C ILE A 344 -65.72 -10.20 41.48
N PHE A 345 -65.14 -10.83 42.54
CA PHE A 345 -64.66 -12.24 42.52
C PHE A 345 -64.92 -13.04 43.82
N ALA A 346 -64.91 -14.38 43.73
CA ALA A 346 -65.15 -15.34 44.83
C ALA A 346 -64.02 -16.39 44.94
N ASP A 347 -63.98 -17.14 46.05
CA ASP A 347 -62.88 -18.09 46.35
C ASP A 347 -62.92 -19.34 45.47
N THR A 348 -61.75 -19.75 44.96
CA THR A 348 -61.60 -20.99 44.21
C THR A 348 -61.45 -22.18 45.17
N THR A 349 -62.14 -23.28 44.90
CA THR A 349 -62.15 -24.47 45.76
C THR A 349 -60.87 -25.31 45.65
N THR A 350 -60.11 -25.21 44.56
CA THR A 350 -58.88 -25.97 44.29
C THR A 350 -57.69 -25.06 43.93
N ARG A 351 -56.47 -25.43 44.34
CA ARG A 351 -55.25 -24.69 44.00
C ARG A 351 -54.88 -24.93 42.53
N ALA A 352 -54.83 -23.85 41.75
CA ALA A 352 -54.43 -23.85 40.35
C ALA A 352 -53.52 -22.65 40.04
N ASN A 353 -52.63 -22.79 39.05
CA ASN A 353 -51.80 -21.69 38.57
C ASN A 353 -52.62 -20.66 37.80
N LEU A 354 -52.15 -19.40 37.79
CA LEU A 354 -52.65 -18.36 36.90
C LEU A 354 -52.33 -18.75 35.45
N VAL A 355 -53.28 -18.51 34.55
CA VAL A 355 -53.15 -18.84 33.12
C VAL A 355 -53.45 -17.60 32.29
N SER A 356 -52.59 -17.30 31.33
CA SER A 356 -52.79 -16.15 30.43
C SER A 356 -54.12 -16.25 29.68
N GLY A 357 -54.83 -15.11 29.54
CA GLY A 357 -56.13 -15.02 28.87
C GLY A 357 -57.36 -15.34 29.75
N GLU A 358 -57.17 -15.64 31.05
CA GLU A 358 -58.30 -15.84 31.95
C GLU A 358 -59.01 -14.54 32.33
N LYS A 359 -60.28 -14.63 32.74
CA LYS A 359 -61.01 -13.48 33.26
C LYS A 359 -60.30 -12.98 34.53
N VAL A 360 -60.12 -11.66 34.62
CA VAL A 360 -59.45 -11.01 35.79
C VAL A 360 -60.07 -11.46 37.13
N SER A 361 -61.38 -11.67 37.20
CA SER A 361 -62.06 -12.18 38.40
C SER A 361 -61.62 -13.61 38.78
N VAL A 362 -61.36 -14.47 37.81
CA VAL A 362 -60.92 -15.87 38.06
C VAL A 362 -59.47 -15.91 38.55
N GLY A 363 -58.60 -15.08 37.98
CA GLY A 363 -57.21 -14.97 38.41
C GLY A 363 -57.09 -14.58 39.89
N PHE A 364 -57.86 -13.57 40.34
CA PHE A 364 -57.84 -13.16 41.75
C PHE A 364 -58.37 -14.24 42.72
N GLY A 365 -59.38 -15.02 42.32
CA GLY A 365 -59.85 -16.17 43.12
C GLY A 365 -58.76 -17.23 43.35
N LYS A 366 -57.94 -17.53 42.33
CA LYS A 366 -56.84 -18.51 42.42
C LYS A 366 -55.71 -18.05 43.34
N ILE A 367 -55.31 -16.78 43.28
CA ILE A 367 -54.25 -16.22 44.13
C ILE A 367 -54.63 -16.37 45.61
N LYS A 368 -55.88 -16.03 45.94
CA LYS A 368 -56.38 -16.16 47.32
C LYS A 368 -56.31 -17.61 47.83
N LYS A 369 -56.65 -18.61 46.99
CA LYS A 369 -56.53 -20.03 47.33
C LYS A 369 -55.07 -20.49 47.51
N TRP A 370 -54.14 -19.98 46.71
CA TRP A 370 -52.71 -20.28 46.83
C TRP A 370 -52.15 -19.95 48.22
N PHE A 371 -52.48 -18.77 48.76
CA PHE A 371 -52.04 -18.36 50.10
C PHE A 371 -52.63 -19.22 51.23
N ALA A 372 -53.91 -19.61 51.13
CA ALA A 372 -54.55 -20.46 52.15
C ALA A 372 -53.84 -21.81 52.31
N ASP A 373 -53.47 -22.46 51.20
CA ASP A 373 -52.91 -23.81 51.19
C ASP A 373 -51.40 -23.87 51.56
N LEU A 374 -50.65 -22.75 51.47
CA LEU A 374 -49.19 -22.75 51.78
C LEU A 374 -48.94 -22.73 53.29
N LYS A 375 -49.96 -22.38 54.07
CA LYS A 375 -49.88 -22.17 55.52
C LYS A 375 -49.39 -23.40 56.30
N SER A 376 -49.61 -24.63 55.83
CA SER A 376 -49.26 -25.87 56.56
C SER A 376 -47.87 -26.46 56.27
N PHE A 377 -47.18 -26.03 55.20
CA PHE A 377 -45.92 -26.63 54.73
C PHE A 377 -44.69 -25.75 54.92
N ALA A 378 -44.84 -24.43 54.94
CA ALA A 378 -43.70 -23.51 54.97
C ALA A 378 -43.02 -23.36 56.35
N PHE A 379 -43.49 -24.06 57.40
CA PHE A 379 -43.14 -23.77 58.80
C PHE A 379 -42.83 -25.00 59.70
N LYS A 380 -42.07 -26.04 59.24
CA LYS A 380 -41.66 -27.22 60.09
C LYS A 380 -40.17 -27.66 59.92
N ASN A 381 -39.58 -28.33 60.93
CA ASN A 381 -38.14 -28.64 61.13
C ASN A 381 -37.66 -30.08 60.72
N LEU A 382 -36.33 -30.26 60.49
CA LEU A 382 -35.62 -31.38 59.84
C LEU A 382 -34.55 -32.04 60.74
N VAL A 383 -34.46 -33.39 60.90
CA VAL A 383 -33.23 -34.11 61.39
C VAL A 383 -33.28 -35.63 61.06
N ASN A 384 -32.20 -36.41 60.88
CA ASN A 384 -30.88 -36.34 60.21
C ASN A 384 -30.10 -37.62 60.65
N ASN A 385 -30.64 -38.81 60.38
CA ASN A 385 -29.93 -40.07 60.64
C ASN A 385 -29.85 -40.96 59.39
N LEU A 386 -30.21 -40.42 58.22
CA LEU A 386 -30.12 -41.03 56.88
C LEU A 386 -30.71 -42.46 56.77
N THR A 387 -31.53 -42.89 57.74
CA THR A 387 -32.01 -44.28 57.88
C THR A 387 -33.52 -44.40 58.10
N THR A 388 -34.24 -43.28 58.26
CA THR A 388 -35.70 -43.29 58.48
C THR A 388 -36.49 -43.49 57.19
N SER A 389 -37.52 -44.34 57.24
CA SER A 389 -38.52 -44.56 56.18
C SER A 389 -39.90 -43.94 56.49
N THR A 390 -40.03 -43.18 57.59
CA THR A 390 -41.30 -42.60 58.07
C THR A 390 -41.61 -41.27 57.39
N THR A 391 -42.80 -41.17 56.77
CA THR A 391 -43.27 -40.02 56.00
C THR A 391 -43.44 -38.76 56.85
N GLY A 392 -42.80 -37.64 56.46
CA GLY A 392 -43.03 -36.31 57.06
C GLY A 392 -41.81 -35.63 57.70
N SER A 393 -40.62 -36.18 57.50
CA SER A 393 -39.31 -35.56 57.82
C SER A 393 -38.53 -35.33 56.53
N ALA A 394 -37.88 -34.16 56.36
CA ALA A 394 -37.41 -33.69 55.05
C ALA A 394 -36.23 -34.44 54.38
N LEU A 395 -35.86 -35.63 54.85
CA LEU A 395 -34.90 -36.55 54.20
C LEU A 395 -35.37 -38.01 54.31
N ASP A 396 -36.56 -38.34 53.80
CA ASP A 396 -37.05 -39.72 53.71
C ASP A 396 -36.94 -40.35 52.29
N ALA A 397 -36.52 -41.61 52.29
CA ALA A 397 -36.48 -42.66 51.24
C ALA A 397 -35.77 -42.46 49.88
N SER A 398 -35.69 -41.26 49.28
CA SER A 398 -35.25 -41.15 47.86
C SER A 398 -33.76 -40.77 47.66
N GLN A 399 -33.17 -39.94 48.51
CA GLN A 399 -31.81 -39.43 48.28
C GLN A 399 -30.70 -40.27 48.96
N GLY A 400 -31.00 -40.98 50.06
CA GLY A 400 -30.00 -41.78 50.79
C GLY A 400 -29.50 -43.00 50.02
N LYS A 401 -30.38 -43.67 49.25
CA LYS A 401 -30.01 -44.86 48.46
C LYS A 401 -29.06 -44.53 47.30
N ILE A 402 -29.26 -43.39 46.64
CA ILE A 402 -28.44 -42.94 45.50
C ILE A 402 -26.98 -42.67 45.91
N LEU A 403 -26.74 -42.19 47.14
CA LEU A 403 -25.39 -41.91 47.61
C LEU A 403 -24.57 -43.18 47.88
N ASN A 404 -25.23 -44.26 48.33
CA ASN A 404 -24.55 -45.51 48.65
C ASN A 404 -24.04 -46.23 47.40
N ASP A 405 -24.82 -46.22 46.32
CA ASP A 405 -24.43 -46.86 45.05
C ASP A 405 -23.20 -46.19 44.40
N LYS A 406 -22.99 -44.88 44.60
CA LYS A 406 -21.81 -44.15 44.10
C LYS A 406 -20.52 -44.43 44.87
N TYR A 407 -20.61 -44.85 46.13
CA TYR A 407 -19.44 -45.14 46.96
C TYR A 407 -18.70 -46.39 46.46
N ASP A 408 -19.43 -47.42 46.03
CA ASP A 408 -18.87 -48.69 45.56
C ASP A 408 -18.13 -48.54 44.21
N GLU A 409 -18.60 -47.65 43.33
CA GLU A 409 -18.00 -47.39 42.01
C GLU A 409 -16.61 -46.71 42.11
N LEU A 410 -16.39 -45.91 43.15
CA LEU A 410 -15.15 -45.17 43.37
C LEU A 410 -13.98 -46.07 43.79
N ASN A 411 -14.25 -47.12 44.56
CA ASN A 411 -13.21 -48.02 45.05
C ASN A 411 -12.55 -48.86 43.93
N GLN A 412 -13.28 -49.25 42.88
CA GLN A 412 -12.72 -50.06 41.79
C GLN A 412 -11.70 -49.30 40.91
N ARG A 413 -11.77 -47.97 40.83
CA ARG A 413 -10.87 -47.17 39.97
C ARG A 413 -9.46 -47.01 40.56
N LEU A 414 -9.32 -47.08 41.88
CA LEU A 414 -8.08 -46.76 42.59
C LEU A 414 -6.95 -47.78 42.34
N ASP A 415 -7.26 -49.06 42.15
CA ASP A 415 -6.25 -50.12 41.95
C ASP A 415 -5.51 -50.04 40.60
N SER A 416 -6.05 -49.32 39.62
CA SER A 416 -5.54 -49.32 38.23
C SER A 416 -4.35 -48.36 37.95
N LEU A 417 -3.98 -47.48 38.88
CA LEU A 417 -3.04 -46.36 38.64
C LEU A 417 -1.54 -46.60 39.00
N SER A 418 -1.14 -47.75 39.55
CA SER A 418 0.18 -47.91 40.19
C SER A 418 1.40 -48.37 39.32
N ASN A 419 1.31 -48.58 37.99
CA ASN A 419 2.28 -49.45 37.23
C ASN A 419 3.05 -48.88 35.97
N LYS A 420 3.59 -47.65 35.85
CA LYS A 420 4.35 -47.22 34.61
C LYS A 420 5.54 -46.18 34.76
N GLN A 421 6.81 -46.59 34.98
CA GLN A 421 7.98 -45.65 34.96
C GLN A 421 9.39 -46.24 34.57
N ASP A 422 9.56 -47.04 33.49
CA ASP A 422 10.78 -47.85 33.24
C ASP A 422 11.83 -47.28 32.21
N TRP A 423 13.13 -47.28 32.55
CA TRP A 423 14.30 -46.94 31.67
C TRP A 423 14.94 -48.21 31.04
N LYS A 424 15.47 -48.16 29.80
CA LYS A 424 15.96 -49.34 29.06
C LYS A 424 17.48 -49.29 28.75
N LYS A 425 18.21 -50.37 29.04
CA LYS A 425 19.67 -50.51 28.77
C LYS A 425 19.93 -50.67 27.27
N ILE A 426 20.83 -49.85 26.70
CA ILE A 426 21.22 -49.85 25.29
C ILE A 426 22.47 -50.73 25.06
N GLY A 427 23.42 -50.81 26.01
CA GLY A 427 24.61 -51.66 25.87
C GLY A 427 25.61 -51.61 27.03
N GLU A 428 26.62 -52.49 26.99
CA GLU A 428 27.77 -52.60 27.91
C GLU A 428 29.01 -53.09 27.13
N PHE A 429 30.18 -52.47 27.34
CA PHE A 429 31.41 -52.73 26.56
C PHE A 429 32.68 -52.65 27.43
N GLY A 430 33.75 -53.39 27.08
CA GLY A 430 35.08 -53.31 27.71
C GLY A 430 36.21 -53.75 26.77
N ASP A 431 37.31 -52.96 26.71
CA ASP A 431 38.63 -53.16 26.03
C ASP A 431 38.67 -53.73 24.58
N VAL A 432 39.46 -53.30 23.58
CA VAL A 432 40.56 -52.34 23.38
C VAL A 432 40.37 -51.74 21.97
N ASN A 433 40.47 -50.42 21.78
CA ASN A 433 40.53 -49.76 20.46
C ASN A 433 39.36 -50.02 19.48
N GLU A 434 38.17 -50.37 19.95
CA GLU A 434 36.98 -50.32 19.11
C GLU A 434 36.36 -48.92 19.13
N HIS A 435 36.08 -48.37 17.94
CA HIS A 435 35.22 -47.21 17.75
C HIS A 435 33.77 -47.66 18.00
N VAL A 436 33.23 -47.43 19.20
CA VAL A 436 32.10 -48.27 19.66
C VAL A 436 30.71 -47.82 19.23
N ILE A 437 30.45 -46.60 18.72
CA ILE A 437 29.06 -46.25 18.38
C ILE A 437 29.01 -45.32 17.18
N SER A 438 28.82 -45.88 15.98
CA SER A 438 28.38 -45.06 14.85
C SER A 438 26.86 -44.82 14.97
N ASN A 439 26.47 -43.61 15.35
CA ASN A 439 25.13 -43.03 15.19
C ASN A 439 23.95 -43.69 15.96
N ILE A 440 23.75 -43.35 17.24
CA ILE A 440 22.46 -43.56 17.93
C ILE A 440 21.53 -42.37 17.65
N LYS A 441 20.59 -42.52 16.72
CA LYS A 441 19.54 -41.52 16.43
C LYS A 441 18.20 -41.95 17.10
N ASN A 442 17.58 -41.05 17.89
CA ASN A 442 16.19 -41.04 18.41
C ASN A 442 15.89 -41.19 19.93
N TYR A 443 16.83 -40.98 20.86
CA TYR A 443 16.52 -41.00 22.32
C TYR A 443 16.40 -39.58 22.94
N GLN A 444 15.49 -39.43 23.91
CA GLN A 444 15.23 -38.16 24.62
C GLN A 444 16.31 -37.86 25.68
N GLU A 445 16.82 -38.87 26.36
CA GLU A 445 17.96 -38.72 27.27
C GLU A 445 18.86 -39.95 27.20
N LEU A 446 20.18 -39.75 27.23
CA LEU A 446 21.16 -40.81 27.32
C LEU A 446 21.89 -40.73 28.65
N ARG A 447 21.96 -41.84 29.40
CA ARG A 447 22.79 -41.95 30.60
C ARG A 447 23.93 -42.94 30.33
N VAL A 448 25.15 -42.53 30.64
CA VAL A 448 26.35 -43.35 30.55
C VAL A 448 26.98 -43.51 31.93
N ASN A 449 27.19 -44.76 32.35
CA ASN A 449 27.88 -45.12 33.58
C ASN A 449 29.28 -45.64 33.23
N PHE A 450 30.32 -45.08 33.82
CA PHE A 450 31.72 -45.53 33.69
C PHE A 450 32.17 -46.28 34.95
N MET A 451 33.01 -47.30 34.79
CA MET A 451 33.55 -48.14 35.85
C MET A 451 35.03 -48.45 35.57
N LEU A 452 35.95 -48.10 36.48
CA LEU A 452 37.40 -48.30 36.36
C LEU A 452 37.90 -49.29 37.41
N TYR A 453 38.50 -50.41 37.00
CA TYR A 453 39.01 -51.50 37.84
C TYR A 453 40.54 -51.48 37.91
N TYR A 454 41.13 -51.52 39.11
CA TYR A 454 42.60 -51.40 39.30
C TYR A 454 43.28 -52.52 40.12
N SER A 455 42.53 -53.42 40.77
CA SER A 455 43.00 -54.74 41.20
C SER A 455 41.82 -55.65 41.58
N GLY A 456 41.60 -56.71 40.80
CA GLY A 456 40.55 -57.73 41.00
C GLY A 456 39.12 -57.17 41.12
N ASP A 457 38.74 -56.82 42.35
CA ASP A 457 37.38 -56.40 42.73
C ASP A 457 37.27 -54.92 43.12
N SER A 458 38.36 -54.15 43.08
CA SER A 458 38.34 -52.73 43.44
C SER A 458 38.11 -51.84 42.22
N TYR A 459 36.99 -51.11 42.20
CA TYR A 459 36.62 -50.21 41.11
C TYR A 459 36.01 -48.87 41.54
N ILE A 460 36.04 -47.88 40.65
CA ILE A 460 35.43 -46.55 40.85
C ILE A 460 34.42 -46.30 39.72
N THR A 461 33.22 -45.79 40.03
CA THR A 461 32.18 -45.49 39.02
C THR A 461 31.73 -44.03 38.96
N ARG A 462 31.28 -43.56 37.79
CA ARG A 462 30.59 -42.26 37.62
C ARG A 462 29.52 -42.30 36.52
N ASP A 463 28.40 -41.61 36.78
CA ASP A 463 27.30 -41.39 35.83
C ASP A 463 27.39 -40.03 35.14
N TYR A 464 27.08 -40.00 33.85
CA TYR A 464 26.85 -38.77 33.08
C TYR A 464 25.59 -38.89 32.24
N VAL A 465 24.76 -37.86 32.26
CA VAL A 465 23.51 -37.78 31.47
C VAL A 465 23.68 -36.71 30.39
N PHE A 466 23.42 -37.09 29.14
CA PHE A 466 23.48 -36.23 27.96
C PHE A 466 22.06 -35.93 27.46
N PRO A 467 21.65 -34.66 27.35
CA PRO A 467 20.37 -34.26 26.77
C PRO A 467 20.35 -34.36 25.24
N VAL A 468 19.15 -34.44 24.63
CA VAL A 468 18.91 -34.64 23.17
C VAL A 468 19.78 -33.79 22.24
N SER A 469 20.01 -32.52 22.58
CA SER A 469 20.75 -31.60 21.71
C SER A 469 22.22 -31.98 21.56
N GLU A 470 22.80 -32.59 22.58
CA GLU A 470 24.20 -33.01 22.58
C GLU A 470 24.37 -34.43 22.04
N SER A 471 23.38 -35.31 22.21
CA SER A 471 23.47 -36.72 21.82
C SER A 471 23.52 -36.97 20.31
N LYS A 472 23.02 -36.03 19.48
CA LYS A 472 22.79 -36.29 18.05
C LYS A 472 24.02 -36.46 17.17
N ASN A 473 25.24 -36.20 17.65
CA ASN A 473 26.51 -36.43 16.93
C ASN A 473 27.70 -36.69 17.89
N LEU A 474 27.48 -37.41 19.00
CA LEU A 474 28.58 -37.77 19.92
C LEU A 474 29.27 -39.06 19.45
N GLU A 475 30.59 -39.02 19.37
CA GLU A 475 31.42 -40.20 19.12
C GLU A 475 32.42 -40.31 20.26
N PHE A 476 32.30 -41.37 21.06
CA PHE A 476 33.13 -41.55 22.24
C PHE A 476 34.42 -42.27 21.84
N LEU A 477 35.54 -41.54 21.86
CA LEU A 477 36.87 -42.09 21.65
C LEU A 477 37.62 -42.18 22.97
N PHE A 478 37.90 -43.38 23.44
CA PHE A 478 38.67 -43.62 24.66
C PHE A 478 40.09 -44.07 24.30
N LEU A 479 41.10 -43.39 24.82
CA LEU A 479 42.51 -43.65 24.55
C LEU A 479 43.23 -43.95 25.87
N ASP A 480 43.89 -45.11 25.97
CA ASP A 480 44.84 -45.38 27.04
C ASP A 480 46.23 -44.82 26.66
N GLY A 481 46.80 -43.99 27.55
CA GLY A 481 48.14 -43.44 27.38
C GLY A 481 49.03 -43.84 28.55
N ASN A 482 50.06 -44.65 28.28
CA ASN A 482 50.93 -45.23 29.30
C ASN A 482 52.16 -44.34 29.54
N TYR A 483 52.42 -43.94 30.78
CA TYR A 483 53.66 -43.26 31.19
C TYR A 483 54.43 -44.13 32.18
N TYR A 484 55.71 -44.43 31.87
CA TYR A 484 56.61 -45.23 32.71
C TYR A 484 57.71 -44.35 33.29
N ASP A 485 57.73 -44.15 34.62
CA ASP A 485 58.98 -43.83 35.35
C ASP A 485 59.47 -45.09 36.08
N SER A 486 60.66 -45.05 36.68
CA SER A 486 61.34 -46.23 37.22
C SER A 486 60.53 -47.04 38.26
N ASN A 487 59.38 -46.55 38.78
CA ASN A 487 58.56 -47.27 39.75
C ASN A 487 57.00 -47.14 39.63
N ASN A 488 56.38 -46.40 38.68
CA ASN A 488 54.90 -46.21 38.67
C ASN A 488 54.20 -46.20 37.27
N TYR A 489 52.92 -46.61 37.25
CA TYR A 489 52.00 -46.62 36.08
C TYR A 489 50.79 -45.65 36.26
N THR A 490 50.37 -44.93 35.21
CA THR A 490 49.16 -44.05 35.20
C THR A 490 48.38 -44.19 33.88
N SER A 491 47.04 -44.24 33.92
CA SER A 491 46.11 -44.22 32.74
C SER A 491 45.00 -43.14 32.90
N TRP A 492 44.39 -42.72 31.79
CA TRP A 492 43.31 -41.72 31.69
C TRP A 492 42.34 -42.03 30.53
N CYS A 493 41.08 -41.58 30.64
CA CYS A 493 40.05 -41.68 29.59
C CYS A 493 39.59 -40.27 29.12
N ILE A 494 39.36 -40.09 27.82
CA ILE A 494 38.89 -38.84 27.21
C ILE A 494 37.61 -39.11 26.42
N VAL A 495 36.75 -38.09 26.20
CA VAL A 495 35.59 -38.15 25.29
C VAL A 495 35.73 -37.08 24.21
N TYR A 496 35.54 -37.46 22.94
CA TYR A 496 35.59 -36.53 21.79
C TYR A 496 34.19 -36.12 21.33
N ASN A 497 34.06 -34.91 20.78
CA ASN A 497 32.82 -34.46 20.16
C ASN A 497 33.14 -34.01 18.73
N THR A 498 32.73 -34.81 17.74
CA THR A 498 33.05 -34.61 16.32
C THR A 498 32.40 -33.37 15.73
N ALA A 499 31.28 -32.87 16.29
CA ALA A 499 30.62 -31.67 15.78
C ALA A 499 31.35 -30.35 16.11
N ARG A 500 32.21 -30.32 17.15
CA ARG A 500 32.97 -29.12 17.55
C ARG A 500 34.47 -29.21 17.25
N ASN A 501 34.94 -30.34 16.73
CA ASN A 501 36.35 -30.64 16.46
C ASN A 501 37.29 -30.24 17.63
N SER A 502 36.85 -30.48 18.88
CA SER A 502 37.54 -30.06 20.10
C SER A 502 37.47 -31.17 21.14
N ILE A 503 38.60 -31.48 21.79
CA ILE A 503 38.62 -32.32 23.00
C ILE A 503 37.94 -31.52 24.13
N GLN A 504 36.77 -31.97 24.57
CA GLN A 504 36.08 -31.39 25.72
C GLN A 504 36.78 -31.89 26.99
N ASN A 505 37.90 -31.26 27.36
CA ASN A 505 38.61 -31.60 28.58
C ASN A 505 37.91 -30.95 29.78
N ARG A 506 36.90 -31.60 30.35
CA ARG A 506 36.33 -31.15 31.63
C ARG A 506 37.23 -31.65 32.76
N SER A 507 37.73 -30.72 33.57
CA SER A 507 38.71 -30.97 34.65
C SER A 507 38.27 -32.03 35.68
N SER A 508 36.98 -32.37 35.76
CA SER A 508 36.44 -33.45 36.58
C SER A 508 36.60 -34.86 35.98
N TRP A 509 37.12 -34.98 34.76
CA TRP A 509 37.17 -36.23 34.00
C TRP A 509 38.55 -36.89 33.96
N LEU A 510 39.60 -36.22 34.45
CA LEU A 510 40.95 -36.78 34.58
C LEU A 510 41.28 -37.03 36.05
N ARG A 511 41.49 -38.30 36.42
CA ARG A 511 42.15 -38.68 37.67
C ARG A 511 43.25 -39.69 37.36
N SER A 512 44.48 -39.34 37.70
CA SER A 512 45.65 -40.21 37.64
C SER A 512 45.68 -41.13 38.88
N VAL A 513 45.64 -42.45 38.67
CA VAL A 513 45.87 -43.47 39.70
C VAL A 513 47.30 -44.00 39.54
N ILE A 514 48.12 -43.93 40.60
CA ILE A 514 49.53 -44.33 40.61
C ILE A 514 49.62 -45.78 41.12
N LEU A 515 50.06 -46.72 40.28
CA LEU A 515 50.10 -48.16 40.57
C LEU A 515 51.52 -48.75 40.49
N GLY A 516 51.79 -49.76 41.33
CA GLY A 516 53.04 -50.52 41.37
C GLY A 516 53.17 -51.55 40.22
N LYS A 517 54.42 -51.99 39.97
CA LYS A 517 54.96 -52.49 38.69
C LYS A 517 54.23 -53.63 37.92
N ASP A 518 53.29 -54.36 38.53
CA ASP A 518 52.65 -55.57 37.93
C ASP A 518 51.11 -55.55 37.92
N THR A 519 50.48 -54.36 37.99
CA THR A 519 49.02 -54.23 38.06
C THR A 519 48.44 -53.60 36.79
N THR A 520 47.47 -54.27 36.15
CA THR A 520 46.70 -53.80 34.98
C THR A 520 45.44 -53.05 35.42
N CYS A 521 45.04 -52.01 34.65
CA CYS A 521 43.81 -51.24 34.88
C CYS A 521 42.84 -51.48 33.70
N GLN A 522 41.53 -51.66 33.95
CA GLN A 522 40.50 -51.82 32.90
C GLN A 522 39.34 -50.83 33.08
N CYS A 523 38.79 -50.31 31.98
CA CYS A 523 37.65 -49.39 31.98
C CYS A 523 36.44 -50.01 31.25
N VAL A 524 35.28 -50.05 31.93
CA VAL A 524 34.00 -50.57 31.43
C VAL A 524 32.95 -49.46 31.44
N TYR A 525 32.05 -49.43 30.45
CA TYR A 525 30.94 -48.46 30.45
C TYR A 525 29.61 -49.06 29.98
N ARG A 526 28.51 -48.49 30.47
CA ARG A 526 27.12 -48.88 30.17
C ARG A 526 26.30 -47.67 29.72
N VAL A 527 25.46 -47.85 28.69
CA VAL A 527 24.59 -46.80 28.16
C VAL A 527 23.12 -47.19 28.30
N TYR A 528 22.29 -46.25 28.74
CA TYR A 528 20.83 -46.38 28.88
C TYR A 528 20.12 -45.29 28.10
N GLY A 529 18.98 -45.63 27.51
CA GLY A 529 18.17 -44.72 26.71
C GLY A 529 16.72 -44.68 27.17
N ARG A 530 16.14 -43.48 27.08
CA ARG A 530 14.73 -43.20 27.32
C ARG A 530 14.15 -42.30 26.24
#